data_AF-A0A9E0UMP8-F1
#
_entry.id   AF-A0A9E0UMP8-F1
#
_cell.length_a   1.000
_cell.length_b   1.000
_cell.length_c   1.000
_cell.angle_alpha   90.00
_cell.angle_beta   90.00
_cell.angle_gamma   90.00
#
_symmetry.space_group_name_H-M   'P 1'
#
loop_
_entity.id
_entity.type
_entity.pdbx_description
1 polymer ?
#
loop_
_entity_poly.entity_id
_entity_poly.type
_entity_poly.pdbx_seq_one_letter_code
_entity_poly.pdbx_strand_id
1 'polypeptide(L)'
;AYEMIKFSVNLHRGCFGGCSFCTISAHQGKFVSSRSERSVLDEVRAITVMPGFKGYLSDLGGPSANMYRMGGRNEALCRRCSRPSCLFPAPCRNLRNDHRPLIELYRRVDRVPGIKKSFIGSGIRYDLFEKDDWEYLREVIRRHVSGRLKVAPEHTEDGVLKLMRKPSFALFRTLNERFGRICREEGLNYQLIPYFISSHPGCTERDMRRLSDETRRLHFRLEQVQDLTPTPMTLSSVMFYTGENPYTGEKVYVARSQEEKRRQKSYFFEWQKDRRKK
;
A
#
# COMPACT_ATOMS: atom_id res chain seq x y z
N ALA A 1 -14.19 4.28 -16.94
CA ALA A 1 -14.03 4.39 -15.46
C ALA A 1 -15.12 3.62 -14.72
N TYR A 2 -16.40 3.92 -14.96
CA TYR A 2 -17.56 3.29 -14.31
C TYR A 2 -17.48 1.76 -14.21
N GLU A 3 -17.23 1.05 -15.31
CA GLU A 3 -17.16 -0.42 -15.34
C GLU A 3 -16.17 -1.03 -14.33
N MET A 4 -15.06 -0.35 -14.03
CA MET A 4 -14.06 -0.85 -13.08
C MET A 4 -14.48 -0.67 -11.62
N ILE A 5 -15.31 0.35 -11.33
CA ILE A 5 -15.59 0.80 -9.97
C ILE A 5 -17.04 0.61 -9.53
N LYS A 6 -17.96 0.27 -10.45
CA LYS A 6 -19.41 0.19 -10.17
C LYS A 6 -19.80 -0.82 -9.08
N PHE A 7 -18.95 -1.80 -8.80
CA PHE A 7 -19.13 -2.79 -7.73
C PHE A 7 -18.07 -2.66 -6.63
N SER A 8 -17.47 -1.47 -6.49
CA SER A 8 -16.56 -1.13 -5.39
C SER A 8 -17.21 -0.13 -4.45
N VAL A 9 -16.86 -0.21 -3.17
CA VAL A 9 -17.36 0.71 -2.14
C VAL A 9 -16.18 1.35 -1.43
N ASN A 10 -16.08 2.68 -1.52
CA ASN A 10 -15.09 3.46 -0.81
C ASN A 10 -15.51 3.62 0.66
N LEU A 11 -14.65 3.22 1.60
CA LEU A 11 -14.86 3.25 3.04
C LEU A 11 -14.40 4.55 3.70
N HIS A 12 -13.32 5.13 3.19
CA HIS A 12 -12.73 6.34 3.74
C HIS A 12 -11.91 7.08 2.69
N ARG A 13 -11.67 8.37 2.99
CA ARG A 13 -10.73 9.23 2.29
C ARG A 13 -9.65 9.72 3.25
N GLY A 14 -8.51 10.10 2.69
CA GLY A 14 -7.36 10.58 3.43
C GLY A 14 -6.38 9.46 3.75
N CYS A 15 -5.13 9.85 4.02
CA CYS A 15 -4.07 8.91 4.38
C CYS A 15 -3.04 9.62 5.24
N PHE A 16 -2.88 9.17 6.48
CA PHE A 16 -1.86 9.69 7.40
C PHE A 16 -0.47 9.10 7.15
N GLY A 17 -0.32 8.28 6.10
CA GLY A 17 0.91 7.60 5.74
C GLY A 17 2.05 8.54 5.34
N GLY A 18 1.75 9.64 4.64
CA GLY A 18 2.70 10.69 4.30
C GLY A 18 3.92 10.23 3.47
N CYS A 19 3.75 9.22 2.60
CA CYS A 19 4.79 8.78 1.67
C CYS A 19 5.25 9.96 0.81
N SER A 20 6.56 10.14 0.63
CA SER A 20 7.11 11.36 0.04
C SER A 20 6.82 11.53 -1.46
N PHE A 21 6.37 10.49 -2.14
CA PHE A 21 6.03 10.46 -3.57
C PHE A 21 4.51 10.47 -3.82
N CYS A 22 3.70 10.44 -2.77
CA CYS A 22 2.25 10.30 -2.86
C CYS A 22 1.55 11.64 -2.62
N THR A 23 0.52 11.94 -3.42
CA THR A 23 -0.31 13.15 -3.28
C THR A 23 -1.60 12.92 -2.51
N ILE A 24 -1.81 11.74 -1.91
CA ILE A 24 -3.05 11.46 -1.15
C ILE A 24 -3.28 12.49 -0.06
N SER A 25 -2.26 12.79 0.75
CA SER A 25 -2.38 13.77 1.83
C SER A 25 -2.62 15.20 1.33
N ALA A 26 -2.20 15.52 0.10
CA ALA A 26 -2.42 16.83 -0.50
C ALA A 26 -3.85 16.99 -1.04
N HIS A 27 -4.40 15.97 -1.69
CA HIS A 27 -5.73 16.06 -2.33
C HIS A 27 -6.90 15.57 -1.46
N GLN A 28 -6.69 14.61 -0.55
CA GLN A 28 -7.71 14.09 0.36
C GLN A 28 -7.47 14.47 1.83
N GLY A 29 -6.34 15.09 2.13
CA GLY A 29 -5.93 15.39 3.50
C GLY A 29 -5.21 14.25 4.19
N LYS A 30 -4.46 14.62 5.23
CA LYS A 30 -3.75 13.70 6.12
C LYS A 30 -4.71 12.93 7.04
N PHE A 31 -5.82 13.56 7.43
CA PHE A 31 -6.80 12.96 8.34
C PHE A 31 -7.71 12.00 7.59
N VAL A 32 -7.95 10.84 8.20
CA VAL A 32 -8.84 9.83 7.62
C VAL A 32 -10.27 10.18 7.96
N SER A 33 -11.06 10.48 6.93
CA SER A 33 -12.50 10.72 7.00
C SER A 33 -13.23 9.44 6.60
N SER A 34 -13.69 8.69 7.59
CA SER A 34 -14.37 7.40 7.40
C SER A 34 -15.87 7.56 7.27
N ARG A 35 -16.48 6.75 6.40
CA ARG A 35 -17.94 6.68 6.29
C ARG A 35 -18.54 5.98 7.50
N SER A 36 -19.78 6.35 7.81
CA SER A 36 -20.57 5.58 8.78
C SER A 36 -20.85 4.18 8.22
N GLU A 37 -20.95 3.21 9.13
CA GLU A 37 -21.24 1.83 8.76
C GLU A 37 -22.59 1.72 8.04
N ARG A 38 -23.61 2.43 8.53
CA ARG A 38 -24.92 2.55 7.89
C ARG A 38 -24.81 2.99 6.43
N SER A 39 -24.05 4.06 6.16
CA SER A 39 -23.86 4.57 4.80
C SER A 39 -23.20 3.54 3.89
N VAL A 40 -22.22 2.78 4.39
CA VAL A 40 -21.55 1.72 3.64
C VAL A 40 -22.55 0.59 3.33
N LEU A 41 -23.30 0.12 4.34
CA LEU A 41 -24.27 -0.96 4.17
C LEU A 41 -25.42 -0.59 3.23
N ASP A 42 -25.89 0.66 3.29
CA ASP A 42 -26.94 1.16 2.40
C ASP A 42 -26.47 1.15 0.93
N GLU A 43 -25.23 1.55 0.65
CA GLU A 43 -24.65 1.47 -0.70
C GLU A 43 -24.43 0.02 -1.16
N VAL A 44 -23.95 -0.86 -0.26
CA VAL A 44 -23.80 -2.29 -0.57
C VAL A 44 -25.15 -2.89 -0.96
N ARG A 45 -26.24 -2.59 -0.23
CA ARG A 45 -27.60 -3.04 -0.59
C ARG A 45 -28.03 -2.50 -1.95
N ALA A 46 -27.76 -1.23 -2.26
CA ALA A 46 -28.05 -0.67 -3.58
C ALA A 46 -27.29 -1.40 -4.69
N ILE A 47 -26.01 -1.75 -4.47
CA ILE A 47 -25.22 -2.55 -5.42
C ILE A 47 -25.82 -3.93 -5.64
N THR A 48 -26.40 -4.57 -4.60
CA THR A 48 -26.95 -5.92 -4.73
C THR A 48 -28.09 -6.04 -5.76
N VAL A 49 -28.79 -4.94 -6.03
CA VAL A 49 -29.89 -4.87 -7.02
C VAL A 49 -29.46 -4.25 -8.36
N MET A 50 -28.19 -3.86 -8.51
CA MET A 50 -27.70 -3.28 -9.76
C MET A 50 -27.63 -4.34 -10.89
N PRO A 51 -27.99 -3.98 -12.13
CA PRO A 51 -27.86 -4.87 -13.28
C PRO A 51 -26.43 -5.42 -13.43
N GLY A 52 -26.31 -6.74 -13.59
CA GLY A 52 -25.03 -7.42 -13.79
C GLY A 52 -24.22 -7.68 -12.53
N PHE A 53 -24.72 -7.34 -11.32
CA PHE A 53 -24.07 -7.72 -10.07
C PHE A 53 -24.16 -9.23 -9.85
N LYS A 54 -23.01 -9.87 -9.58
CA LYS A 54 -22.89 -11.34 -9.44
C LYS A 54 -22.68 -11.80 -7.99
N GLY A 55 -22.82 -10.89 -7.04
CA GLY A 55 -22.55 -11.13 -5.62
C GLY A 55 -21.13 -10.85 -5.15
N TYR A 56 -20.29 -10.23 -5.99
CA TYR A 56 -18.88 -9.96 -5.66
C TYR A 56 -18.59 -8.47 -5.68
N LEU A 57 -18.23 -7.90 -4.52
CA LEU A 57 -17.69 -6.53 -4.49
C LEU A 57 -16.23 -6.58 -4.93
N SER A 58 -15.85 -5.71 -5.87
CA SER A 58 -14.49 -5.68 -6.45
C SER A 58 -13.46 -5.03 -5.54
N ASP A 59 -13.88 -4.07 -4.71
CA ASP A 59 -13.06 -3.48 -3.65
C ASP A 59 -13.95 -2.94 -2.52
N LEU A 60 -13.54 -3.19 -1.28
CA LEU A 60 -14.13 -2.64 -0.07
C LEU A 60 -13.00 -1.98 0.74
N GLY A 61 -12.64 -0.76 0.34
CA GLY A 61 -11.37 -0.17 0.72
C GLY A 61 -11.32 1.35 0.61
N GLY A 62 -10.12 1.88 0.41
CA GLY A 62 -9.84 3.31 0.34
C GLY A 62 -8.40 3.53 -0.11
N PRO A 63 -7.84 4.75 0.06
CA PRO A 63 -6.46 5.03 -0.32
C PRO A 63 -5.45 4.01 0.26
N SER A 64 -5.73 3.51 1.47
CA SER A 64 -5.22 2.24 1.96
C SER A 64 -6.37 1.45 2.55
N ALA A 65 -6.43 0.14 2.29
CA ALA A 65 -7.56 -0.67 2.72
C ALA A 65 -7.73 -0.73 4.26
N ASN A 66 -6.63 -0.65 5.01
CA ASN A 66 -6.62 -0.92 6.45
C ASN A 66 -6.53 0.33 7.35
N MET A 67 -7.06 1.48 6.90
CA MET A 67 -7.06 2.73 7.68
C MET A 67 -8.44 3.17 8.18
N TYR A 68 -9.50 2.39 7.92
CA TYR A 68 -10.87 2.74 8.30
C TYR A 68 -11.00 3.00 9.81
N ARG A 69 -11.60 4.15 10.18
CA ARG A 69 -11.80 4.67 11.55
C ARG A 69 -10.52 4.90 12.38
N MET A 70 -9.35 4.82 11.76
CA MET A 70 -8.09 5.17 12.42
C MET A 70 -7.90 6.69 12.46
N GLY A 71 -7.24 7.16 13.51
CA GLY A 71 -7.03 8.58 13.74
C GLY A 71 -6.26 8.84 15.03
N GLY A 72 -6.13 10.11 15.41
CA GLY A 72 -5.55 10.46 16.71
C GLY A 72 -6.47 10.04 17.87
N ARG A 73 -5.89 9.57 18.97
CA ARG A 73 -6.59 9.38 20.26
C ARG A 73 -7.03 10.73 20.82
N ASN A 74 -6.17 11.74 20.71
CA ASN A 74 -6.45 13.14 21.04
C ASN A 74 -6.39 14.01 19.78
N GLU A 75 -7.55 14.53 19.35
CA GLU A 75 -7.65 15.37 18.15
C GLU A 75 -7.05 16.77 18.33
N ALA A 76 -7.06 17.33 19.55
CA ALA A 76 -6.48 18.64 19.80
C ALA A 76 -4.96 18.64 19.55
N LEU A 77 -4.27 17.54 19.90
CA LEU A 77 -2.86 17.34 19.54
C LEU A 77 -2.68 17.21 18.02
N CYS A 78 -3.59 16.49 17.35
CA CYS A 78 -3.56 16.32 15.91
C CYS A 78 -3.68 17.65 15.14
N ARG A 79 -4.55 18.57 15.60
CA ARG A 79 -4.76 19.88 14.97
C ARG A 79 -3.52 20.79 15.05
N ARG A 80 -2.67 20.60 16.07
CA ARG A 80 -1.40 21.35 16.25
C ARG A 80 -0.19 20.63 15.63
N CYS A 81 -0.37 19.43 15.09
CA CYS A 81 0.73 18.59 14.63
C CYS A 81 1.18 18.96 13.21
N SER A 82 2.40 19.49 13.08
CA SER A 82 3.04 19.82 11.79
C SER A 82 3.69 18.62 11.09
N ARG A 83 3.76 17.46 11.74
CA ARG A 83 4.44 16.27 11.19
C ARG A 83 3.74 15.82 9.90
N PRO A 84 4.46 15.62 8.78
CA PRO A 84 3.83 15.31 7.49
C PRO A 84 3.35 13.86 7.36
N SER A 85 3.84 12.96 8.21
CA SER A 85 3.45 11.54 8.25
C SER A 85 3.19 11.14 9.70
N CYS A 86 2.16 10.33 9.98
CA CYS A 86 1.98 9.73 11.30
C CYS A 86 2.77 8.43 11.47
N LEU A 87 3.37 7.89 10.41
CA LEU A 87 4.06 6.58 10.43
C LEU A 87 5.58 6.71 10.32
N PHE A 88 6.11 7.79 9.72
CA PHE A 88 7.55 8.01 9.56
C PHE A 88 8.10 9.22 10.37
N PRO A 89 9.24 9.12 11.08
CA PRO A 89 10.19 8.00 11.11
C PRO A 89 9.76 6.82 12.01
N ALA A 90 8.81 7.05 12.92
CA ALA A 90 8.20 6.01 13.73
C ALA A 90 6.70 6.27 13.93
N PRO A 91 5.87 5.24 14.16
CA PRO A 91 4.44 5.42 14.41
C PRO A 91 4.17 6.44 15.53
N CYS A 92 3.21 7.34 15.28
CA CYS A 92 2.82 8.37 16.22
C CYS A 92 2.19 7.73 17.46
N ARG A 93 2.66 8.09 18.66
CA ARG A 93 2.12 7.58 19.94
C ARG A 93 0.64 7.94 20.15
N ASN A 94 0.18 9.01 19.51
CA ASN A 94 -1.23 9.42 19.54
C ASN A 94 -2.09 8.65 18.52
N LEU A 95 -1.52 7.83 17.64
CA LEU A 95 -2.30 7.07 16.65
C LEU A 95 -3.11 5.98 17.37
N ARG A 96 -4.42 5.94 17.10
CA ARG A 96 -5.27 4.80 17.39
C ARG A 96 -5.19 3.84 16.21
N ASN A 97 -4.32 2.86 16.34
CA ASN A 97 -4.12 1.80 15.37
C ASN A 97 -4.97 0.58 15.78
N ASP A 98 -6.20 0.51 15.30
CA ASP A 98 -7.17 -0.53 15.69
C ASP A 98 -7.94 -0.98 14.46
N HIS A 99 -7.76 -2.24 14.06
CA HIS A 99 -8.43 -2.83 12.89
C HIS A 99 -9.81 -3.43 13.22
N ARG A 100 -10.19 -3.58 14.50
CA ARG A 100 -11.45 -4.23 14.89
C ARG A 100 -12.70 -3.59 14.24
N PRO A 101 -12.83 -2.25 14.15
CA PRO A 101 -13.98 -1.65 13.47
C PRO A 101 -14.06 -1.99 11.97
N LEU A 102 -12.92 -2.23 11.32
CA LEU A 102 -12.87 -2.62 9.91
C LEU A 102 -13.25 -4.10 9.74
N ILE A 103 -12.74 -4.98 10.60
CA ILE A 103 -13.10 -6.41 10.62
C ILE A 103 -14.61 -6.57 10.84
N GLU A 104 -15.19 -5.85 11.80
CA GLU A 104 -16.64 -5.89 12.05
C GLU A 104 -17.44 -5.40 10.83
N LEU A 105 -17.00 -4.33 10.18
CA LEU A 105 -17.64 -3.84 8.95
C LEU A 105 -17.61 -4.89 7.84
N TYR A 106 -16.47 -5.55 7.62
CA TYR A 106 -16.34 -6.64 6.64
C TYR A 106 -17.32 -7.77 6.92
N ARG A 107 -17.39 -8.24 8.17
CA ARG A 107 -18.33 -9.29 8.59
C ARG A 107 -19.78 -8.88 8.39
N ARG A 108 -20.13 -7.60 8.59
CA ARG A 108 -21.49 -7.08 8.35
C ARG A 108 -21.82 -6.99 6.87
N VAL A 109 -20.88 -6.54 6.04
CA VAL A 109 -21.05 -6.49 4.57
C VAL A 109 -21.27 -7.89 4.01
N ASP A 110 -20.48 -8.87 4.45
CA ASP A 110 -20.60 -10.26 3.99
C ASP A 110 -21.93 -10.94 4.42
N ARG A 111 -22.64 -10.38 5.40
CA ARG A 111 -23.98 -10.85 5.82
C ARG A 111 -25.12 -10.23 5.01
N VAL A 112 -24.86 -9.24 4.16
CA VAL A 112 -25.91 -8.60 3.35
C VAL A 112 -26.43 -9.60 2.31
N PRO A 113 -27.75 -9.84 2.22
CA PRO A 113 -28.32 -10.73 1.21
C PRO A 113 -27.90 -10.33 -0.20
N GLY A 114 -27.48 -11.32 -1.00
CA GLY A 114 -26.95 -11.10 -2.35
C GLY A 114 -25.44 -10.94 -2.42
N ILE A 115 -24.74 -10.71 -1.30
CA ILE A 115 -23.28 -10.75 -1.25
C ILE A 115 -22.80 -12.20 -1.08
N LYS A 116 -21.89 -12.62 -1.97
CA LYS A 116 -21.16 -13.90 -1.90
C LYS A 116 -19.77 -13.71 -1.29
N LYS A 117 -19.08 -12.64 -1.67
CA LYS A 117 -17.75 -12.28 -1.13
C LYS A 117 -17.45 -10.81 -1.40
N SER A 118 -16.83 -10.13 -0.44
CA SER A 118 -16.29 -8.78 -0.63
C SER A 118 -14.77 -8.84 -0.76
N PHE A 119 -14.22 -8.28 -1.86
CA PHE A 119 -12.77 -8.27 -2.07
C PHE A 119 -12.13 -6.96 -1.65
N ILE A 120 -10.82 -7.01 -1.38
CA ILE A 120 -9.95 -5.84 -1.22
C ILE A 120 -9.00 -5.80 -2.42
N GLY A 121 -9.29 -4.90 -3.35
CA GLY A 121 -8.41 -4.56 -4.48
C GLY A 121 -7.40 -3.46 -4.15
N SER A 122 -7.63 -2.73 -3.05
CA SER A 122 -6.76 -1.68 -2.51
C SER A 122 -5.54 -2.23 -1.76
N GLY A 123 -4.43 -1.49 -1.76
CA GLY A 123 -3.20 -1.90 -1.06
C GLY A 123 -3.30 -1.77 0.47
N ILE A 124 -2.71 -2.71 1.19
CA ILE A 124 -2.59 -2.65 2.66
C ILE A 124 -1.26 -2.04 3.11
N ARG A 125 -1.32 -1.28 4.21
CA ARG A 125 -0.14 -0.74 4.89
C ARG A 125 0.31 -1.70 5.97
N TYR A 126 1.47 -2.32 5.74
CA TYR A 126 1.99 -3.36 6.62
C TYR A 126 2.74 -2.83 7.86
N ASP A 127 3.03 -1.53 7.89
CA ASP A 127 3.49 -0.80 9.07
C ASP A 127 2.38 -0.44 10.07
N LEU A 128 1.15 -0.86 9.79
CA LEU A 128 0.03 -0.82 10.74
C LEU A 128 -0.16 -2.13 11.49
N PHE A 129 0.53 -3.22 11.10
CA PHE A 129 0.49 -4.44 11.89
C PHE A 129 1.30 -4.25 13.17
N GLU A 130 0.62 -4.21 14.31
CA GLU A 130 1.29 -4.30 15.60
C GLU A 130 1.83 -5.72 15.80
N LYS A 131 2.83 -5.89 16.67
CA LYS A 131 3.63 -7.13 16.76
C LYS A 131 2.78 -8.41 16.91
N ASP A 132 1.57 -8.32 17.44
CA ASP A 132 0.70 -9.46 17.72
C ASP A 132 -0.73 -9.35 17.14
N ASP A 133 -1.07 -8.25 16.45
CA ASP A 133 -2.39 -8.06 15.84
C ASP A 133 -2.39 -8.48 14.36
N TRP A 134 -2.43 -9.79 14.15
CA TRP A 134 -2.52 -10.42 12.82
C TRP A 134 -3.95 -10.88 12.49
N GLU A 135 -4.94 -10.58 13.34
CA GLU A 135 -6.34 -10.95 13.09
C GLU A 135 -6.82 -10.35 11.77
N TYR A 136 -6.51 -9.06 11.55
CA TYR A 136 -6.85 -8.39 10.29
C TYR A 136 -6.23 -9.09 9.08
N LEU A 137 -4.94 -9.46 9.14
CA LEU A 137 -4.28 -10.15 8.03
C LEU A 137 -4.95 -11.50 7.74
N ARG A 138 -5.29 -12.26 8.80
CA ARG A 138 -5.96 -13.56 8.67
C ARG A 138 -7.37 -13.40 8.09
N GLU A 139 -8.16 -12.43 8.56
CA GLU A 139 -9.48 -12.10 8.03
C GLU A 139 -9.40 -11.81 6.53
N VAL A 140 -8.48 -10.92 6.13
CA VAL A 140 -8.28 -10.51 4.73
C VAL A 140 -7.88 -11.69 3.85
N ILE A 141 -6.89 -12.48 4.26
CA ILE A 141 -6.42 -13.64 3.47
C ILE A 141 -7.54 -14.65 3.29
N ARG A 142 -8.29 -14.99 4.35
CA ARG A 142 -9.34 -16.01 4.29
C ARG A 142 -10.56 -15.57 3.48
N ARG A 143 -10.98 -14.31 3.65
CA ARG A 143 -12.31 -13.86 3.22
C ARG A 143 -12.32 -12.75 2.19
N HIS A 144 -11.25 -11.97 2.03
CA HIS A 144 -11.29 -10.76 1.21
C HIS A 144 -10.24 -10.69 0.10
N VAL A 145 -9.50 -11.78 -0.14
CA VAL A 145 -8.52 -11.90 -1.23
C VAL A 145 -8.92 -13.01 -2.20
N SER A 146 -8.60 -12.80 -3.48
CA SER A 146 -8.78 -13.74 -4.60
C SER A 146 -7.43 -14.23 -5.13
N GLY A 147 -6.61 -14.83 -4.26
CA GLY A 147 -5.30 -15.37 -4.66
C GLY A 147 -4.14 -14.37 -4.62
N ARG A 148 -4.40 -13.07 -4.77
CA ARG A 148 -3.35 -12.04 -4.86
C ARG A 148 -3.60 -10.90 -3.89
N LEU A 149 -2.72 -10.72 -2.90
CA LEU A 149 -2.79 -9.61 -1.95
C LEU A 149 -1.74 -8.55 -2.28
N LYS A 150 -2.21 -7.34 -2.59
CA LYS A 150 -1.37 -6.21 -2.99
C LYS A 150 -0.74 -5.53 -1.78
N VAL A 151 0.59 -5.40 -1.80
CA VAL A 151 1.36 -4.74 -0.74
C VAL A 151 2.42 -3.86 -1.38
N ALA A 152 2.68 -2.69 -0.82
CA ALA A 152 3.62 -1.74 -1.41
C ALA A 152 4.84 -1.52 -0.49
N PRO A 153 5.90 -2.35 -0.58
CA PRO A 153 7.18 -2.09 0.06
C PRO A 153 7.92 -0.91 -0.56
N GLU A 154 7.70 -0.66 -1.86
CA GLU A 154 8.25 0.44 -2.68
C GLU A 154 9.75 0.33 -2.97
N HIS A 155 10.57 -0.12 -2.01
CA HIS A 155 11.99 -0.42 -2.19
C HIS A 155 12.48 -1.43 -1.14
N THR A 156 13.70 -1.94 -1.30
CA THR A 156 14.39 -2.81 -0.32
C THR A 156 15.44 -2.10 0.52
N GLU A 157 15.93 -0.94 0.07
CA GLU A 157 17.12 -0.30 0.62
C GLU A 157 16.70 0.78 1.61
N ASP A 158 17.15 0.67 2.86
CA ASP A 158 16.73 1.58 3.92
C ASP A 158 17.07 3.05 3.64
N GLY A 159 18.16 3.33 2.93
CA GLY A 159 18.51 4.70 2.50
C GLY A 159 17.43 5.31 1.61
N VAL A 160 16.99 4.56 0.59
CA VAL A 160 15.92 4.99 -0.32
C VAL A 160 14.57 5.03 0.42
N LEU A 161 14.25 4.02 1.23
CA LEU A 161 13.01 3.95 2.00
C LEU A 161 12.84 5.13 2.97
N LYS A 162 13.94 5.61 3.58
CA LYS A 162 13.91 6.83 4.41
C LYS A 162 13.50 8.06 3.60
N LEU A 163 14.05 8.25 2.41
CA LEU A 163 13.67 9.34 1.50
C LEU A 163 12.22 9.19 1.02
N MET A 164 11.75 7.94 0.88
CA MET A 164 10.35 7.60 0.56
C MET A 164 9.38 7.80 1.74
N ARG A 165 9.89 8.01 2.96
CA ARG A 165 9.14 7.99 4.23
C ARG A 165 8.42 6.66 4.48
N LYS A 166 9.10 5.56 4.19
CA LYS A 166 8.63 4.18 4.33
C LYS A 166 9.39 3.46 5.45
N PRO A 167 8.78 2.45 6.09
CA PRO A 167 9.47 1.58 7.03
C PRO A 167 10.56 0.76 6.33
N SER A 168 11.45 0.14 7.11
CA SER A 168 12.44 -0.80 6.58
C SER A 168 11.78 -2.01 5.91
N PHE A 169 12.44 -2.54 4.88
CA PHE A 169 12.04 -3.75 4.17
C PHE A 169 12.00 -5.00 5.08
N ALA A 170 12.71 -4.97 6.22
CA ALA A 170 12.62 -6.03 7.23
C ALA A 170 11.18 -6.32 7.65
N LEU A 171 10.33 -5.29 7.75
CA LEU A 171 8.93 -5.47 8.12
C LEU A 171 8.11 -6.18 7.02
N PHE A 172 8.48 -5.99 5.75
CA PHE A 172 7.89 -6.73 4.64
C PHE A 172 8.30 -8.21 4.66
N ARG A 173 9.54 -8.54 5.04
CA ARG A 173 9.95 -9.94 5.24
C ARG A 173 9.10 -10.63 6.31
N THR A 174 8.89 -9.96 7.46
CA THR A 174 8.00 -10.46 8.52
C THR A 174 6.58 -10.68 8.00
N LEU A 175 6.04 -9.73 7.24
CA LEU A 175 4.72 -9.88 6.61
C LEU A 175 4.67 -11.09 5.68
N ASN A 176 5.69 -11.28 4.83
CA ASN A 176 5.77 -12.38 3.88
C ASN A 176 5.78 -13.75 4.57
N GLU A 177 6.56 -13.89 5.64
CA GLU A 177 6.61 -15.10 6.46
C GLU A 177 5.24 -15.40 7.12
N ARG A 178 4.60 -14.38 7.69
CA ARG A 178 3.28 -14.50 8.33
C ARG A 178 2.19 -14.82 7.31
N PHE A 179 2.19 -14.17 6.17
CA PHE A 179 1.30 -14.46 5.05
C PHE A 179 1.43 -15.91 4.59
N GLY A 180 2.67 -16.37 4.35
CA GLY A 180 2.95 -17.75 3.93
C GLY A 180 2.51 -18.78 4.98
N ARG A 181 2.69 -18.47 6.27
CA ARG A 181 2.18 -19.32 7.37
C ARG A 181 0.66 -19.44 7.35
N ILE A 182 -0.06 -18.33 7.27
CA ILE A 182 -1.53 -18.34 7.21
C ILE A 182 -2.01 -19.10 5.97
N CYS A 183 -1.37 -18.89 4.82
CA CYS A 183 -1.73 -19.61 3.59
C CYS A 183 -1.57 -21.13 3.75
N ARG A 184 -0.49 -21.61 4.38
CA ARG A 184 -0.29 -23.05 4.67
C ARG A 184 -1.33 -23.59 5.64
N GLU A 185 -1.62 -22.85 6.72
CA GLU A 185 -2.61 -23.24 7.73
C GLU A 185 -4.03 -23.35 7.13
N GLU A 186 -4.36 -22.51 6.15
CA GLU A 186 -5.68 -22.47 5.51
C GLU A 186 -5.75 -23.24 4.19
N GLY A 187 -4.66 -23.90 3.75
CA GLY A 187 -4.59 -24.63 2.49
C GLY A 187 -4.71 -23.74 1.24
N LEU A 188 -4.30 -22.47 1.32
CA LEU A 188 -4.43 -21.47 0.26
C LEU A 188 -3.13 -21.35 -0.55
N ASN A 189 -3.25 -21.35 -1.88
CA ASN A 189 -2.13 -21.07 -2.79
C ASN A 189 -2.12 -19.60 -3.21
N TYR A 190 -2.05 -18.68 -2.24
CA TYR A 190 -2.13 -17.24 -2.48
C TYR A 190 -0.72 -16.63 -2.52
N GLN A 191 -0.60 -15.45 -3.13
CA GLN A 191 0.66 -14.75 -3.31
C GLN A 191 0.54 -13.28 -2.89
N LEU A 192 1.59 -12.77 -2.23
CA LEU A 192 1.79 -11.34 -2.10
C LEU A 192 2.25 -10.77 -3.45
N ILE A 193 1.66 -9.66 -3.85
CA ILE A 193 2.06 -8.90 -5.05
C ILE A 193 2.70 -7.59 -4.57
N PRO A 194 4.05 -7.55 -4.47
CA PRO A 194 4.76 -6.34 -4.06
C PRO A 194 4.81 -5.30 -5.18
N TYR A 195 4.60 -4.04 -4.83
CA TYR A 195 4.83 -2.88 -5.70
C TYR A 195 6.15 -2.22 -5.34
N PHE A 196 6.99 -2.00 -6.36
CA PHE A 196 8.28 -1.34 -6.26
C PHE A 196 8.35 -0.14 -7.20
N ILE A 197 9.11 0.88 -6.78
CA ILE A 197 9.34 2.10 -7.54
C ILE A 197 10.81 2.18 -7.92
N SER A 198 11.10 2.33 -9.22
CA SER A 198 12.44 2.64 -9.73
C SER A 198 12.67 4.14 -9.86
N SER A 199 13.93 4.56 -9.96
CA SER A 199 14.32 5.96 -10.25
C SER A 199 13.83 6.99 -9.24
N HIS A 200 13.54 6.57 -8.00
CA HIS A 200 13.24 7.50 -6.91
C HIS A 200 14.50 8.31 -6.55
N PRO A 201 14.42 9.61 -6.19
CA PRO A 201 15.58 10.37 -5.72
C PRO A 201 16.30 9.67 -4.58
N GLY A 202 17.60 9.42 -4.79
CA GLY A 202 18.47 8.69 -3.88
C GLY A 202 18.60 7.20 -4.22
N CYS A 203 17.85 6.70 -5.20
CA CYS A 203 17.98 5.36 -5.74
C CYS A 203 19.01 5.33 -6.87
N THR A 204 20.15 4.69 -6.61
CA THR A 204 21.21 4.45 -7.59
C THR A 204 21.03 3.12 -8.32
N GLU A 205 21.78 2.89 -9.40
CA GLU A 205 21.79 1.59 -10.07
C GLU A 205 22.21 0.43 -9.14
N ARG A 206 23.08 0.70 -8.15
CA ARG A 206 23.47 -0.29 -7.14
C ARG A 206 22.28 -0.71 -6.27
N ASP A 207 21.44 0.25 -5.91
CA ASP A 207 20.25 0.00 -5.08
C ASP A 207 19.22 -0.82 -5.86
N MET A 208 19.07 -0.56 -7.17
CA MET A 208 18.20 -1.34 -8.06
C MET A 208 18.68 -2.78 -8.26
N ARG A 209 20.00 -3.00 -8.37
CA ARG A 209 20.58 -4.36 -8.42
C ARG A 209 20.25 -5.13 -7.14
N ARG A 210 20.46 -4.51 -5.97
CA ARG A 210 20.14 -5.13 -4.67
C ARG A 210 18.66 -5.44 -4.52
N LEU A 211 17.79 -4.53 -4.95
CA LEU A 211 16.35 -4.74 -4.97
C LEU A 211 15.98 -5.95 -5.84
N SER A 212 16.55 -6.05 -7.05
CA SER A 212 16.35 -7.20 -7.94
C SER A 212 16.82 -8.52 -7.32
N ASP A 213 18.01 -8.53 -6.72
CA ASP A 213 18.56 -9.71 -6.05
C ASP A 213 17.71 -10.16 -4.85
N GLU A 214 17.23 -9.20 -4.06
CA GLU A 214 16.41 -9.47 -2.87
C GLU A 214 15.04 -10.03 -3.25
N THR A 215 14.38 -9.47 -4.26
CA THR A 215 13.09 -9.98 -4.75
C THR A 215 13.22 -11.38 -5.34
N ARG A 216 14.35 -11.68 -6.00
CA ARG A 216 14.70 -13.02 -6.47
C ARG A 216 14.87 -14.01 -5.31
N ARG A 217 15.57 -13.65 -4.24
CA ARG A 217 15.76 -14.49 -3.04
C ARG A 217 14.42 -14.83 -2.38
N LEU A 218 13.49 -13.88 -2.37
CA LEU A 218 12.13 -14.07 -1.86
C LEU A 218 11.18 -14.74 -2.86
N HIS A 219 11.69 -15.19 -4.02
CA HIS A 219 10.94 -15.84 -5.09
C HIS A 219 9.76 -15.02 -5.66
N PHE A 220 9.81 -13.69 -5.54
CA PHE A 220 8.82 -12.83 -6.17
C PHE A 220 9.08 -12.70 -7.67
N ARG A 221 8.04 -12.96 -8.47
CA ARG A 221 8.02 -12.62 -9.89
C ARG A 221 7.35 -11.27 -10.03
N LEU A 222 8.14 -10.22 -10.23
CA LEU A 222 7.60 -8.89 -10.41
C LEU A 222 6.96 -8.79 -11.80
N GLU A 223 5.65 -8.58 -11.83
CA GLU A 223 4.91 -8.33 -13.06
C GLU A 223 5.12 -6.89 -13.54
N GLN A 224 5.25 -5.94 -12.60
CA GLN A 224 5.45 -4.52 -12.90
C GLN A 224 6.33 -3.83 -11.85
N VAL A 225 7.23 -2.98 -12.33
CA VAL A 225 7.96 -1.99 -11.53
C VAL A 225 7.62 -0.62 -12.10
N GLN A 226 7.15 0.26 -11.22
CA GLN A 226 6.69 1.60 -11.57
C GLN A 226 7.89 2.55 -11.58
N ASP A 227 8.06 3.30 -12.66
CA ASP A 227 9.03 4.39 -12.63
C ASP A 227 8.47 5.56 -11.82
N LEU A 228 9.32 6.27 -11.06
CA LEU A 228 8.86 7.47 -10.40
C LEU A 228 8.40 8.49 -11.45
N THR A 229 7.13 8.88 -11.34
CA THR A 229 6.57 10.05 -12.01
C THR A 229 6.57 11.22 -11.02
N PRO A 230 7.41 12.25 -11.21
CA PRO A 230 7.42 13.44 -10.35
C PRO A 230 6.05 14.11 -10.36
N THR A 231 5.24 13.84 -9.35
CA THR A 231 3.89 14.39 -9.22
C THR A 231 3.95 15.71 -8.45
N PRO A 232 3.28 16.78 -8.89
CA PRO A 232 3.26 18.06 -8.17
C PRO A 232 2.92 17.91 -6.69
N MET A 233 3.41 18.84 -5.86
CA MET A 233 3.17 18.89 -4.41
C MET A 233 3.71 17.70 -3.60
N THR A 234 4.65 16.91 -4.16
CA THR A 234 5.32 15.83 -3.44
C THR A 234 6.77 16.20 -3.10
N LEU A 235 7.25 15.72 -1.95
CA LEU A 235 8.65 15.89 -1.54
C LEU A 235 9.61 15.21 -2.55
N SER A 236 9.21 14.07 -3.11
CA SER A 236 10.01 13.38 -4.12
C SER A 236 10.18 14.20 -5.37
N SER A 237 9.17 14.97 -5.79
CA SER A 237 9.32 15.88 -6.92
C SER A 237 10.28 17.01 -6.61
N VAL A 238 10.23 17.58 -5.40
CA VAL A 238 11.21 18.60 -5.00
C VAL A 238 12.63 18.03 -5.11
N MET A 239 12.88 16.87 -4.50
CA MET A 239 14.19 16.20 -4.58
C MET A 239 14.59 15.86 -6.03
N PHE A 240 13.65 15.46 -6.88
CA PHE A 240 13.90 15.16 -8.28
C PHE A 240 14.39 16.40 -9.05
N TYR A 241 13.74 17.55 -8.87
CA TYR A 241 14.10 18.77 -9.59
C TYR A 241 15.34 19.45 -9.00
N THR A 242 15.47 19.52 -7.68
CA THR A 242 16.59 20.23 -7.02
C THR A 242 17.86 19.37 -6.93
N GLY A 243 17.74 18.04 -6.92
CA GLY A 243 18.86 17.13 -6.65
C GLY A 243 19.35 17.19 -5.20
N GLU A 244 18.52 17.64 -4.27
CA GLU A 244 18.83 17.72 -2.84
C GLU A 244 17.61 17.47 -1.97
N ASN A 245 17.83 16.97 -0.76
CA ASN A 245 16.79 16.85 0.24
C ASN A 245 16.53 18.24 0.86
N PRO A 246 15.35 18.85 0.66
CA PRO A 246 15.08 20.22 1.09
C PRO A 246 15.05 20.39 2.61
N TYR A 247 15.00 19.30 3.39
CA TYR A 247 15.04 19.38 4.85
C TYR A 247 16.45 19.30 5.42
N THR A 248 17.39 18.65 4.73
CA THR A 248 18.76 18.42 5.23
C THR A 248 19.82 19.17 4.43
N GLY A 249 19.50 19.62 3.22
CA GLY A 249 20.45 20.22 2.28
C GLY A 249 21.38 19.20 1.61
N GLU A 250 21.28 17.92 1.96
CA GLU A 250 22.13 16.86 1.41
C GLU A 250 21.82 16.63 -0.07
N LYS A 251 22.86 16.46 -0.88
CA LYS A 251 22.71 16.09 -2.29
C LYS A 251 22.13 14.70 -2.44
N VAL A 252 21.22 14.55 -3.38
CA VAL A 252 20.50 13.31 -3.66
C VAL A 252 20.68 12.97 -5.14
N TYR A 253 21.10 11.74 -5.43
CA TYR A 253 21.20 11.26 -6.81
C TYR A 253 19.81 11.23 -7.47
N VAL A 254 19.72 11.66 -8.73
CA VAL A 254 18.47 11.65 -9.51
C VAL A 254 18.75 11.12 -10.91
N ALA A 255 18.09 10.03 -11.27
CA ALA A 255 18.05 9.53 -12.65
C ALA A 255 17.11 10.40 -13.49
N ARG A 256 17.67 11.25 -14.37
CA ARG A 256 16.90 12.22 -15.17
C ARG A 256 16.71 11.75 -16.61
N SER A 257 17.73 11.13 -17.19
CA SER A 257 17.64 10.68 -18.57
C SER A 257 16.76 9.44 -18.70
N GLN A 258 16.10 9.30 -19.85
CA GLN A 258 15.33 8.09 -20.17
C GLN A 258 16.21 6.85 -20.20
N GLU A 259 17.49 7.00 -20.55
CA GLU A 259 18.45 5.92 -20.56
C GLU A 259 18.75 5.41 -19.14
N GLU A 260 19.06 6.30 -18.19
CA GLU A 260 19.27 5.92 -16.78
C GLU A 260 18.05 5.21 -16.19
N LYS A 261 16.85 5.75 -16.44
CA LYS A 261 15.59 5.16 -15.98
C LYS A 261 15.37 3.76 -16.57
N ARG A 262 15.66 3.58 -17.86
CA ARG A 262 15.59 2.26 -18.53
C ARG A 262 16.60 1.27 -17.98
N ARG A 263 17.84 1.70 -17.71
CA ARG A 263 18.88 0.87 -17.08
C ARG A 263 18.47 0.42 -15.68
N GLN A 264 17.96 1.32 -14.85
CA GLN A 264 17.45 0.95 -13.53
C GLN A 264 16.33 -0.09 -13.60
N LYS A 265 15.42 0.05 -14.57
CA LYS A 265 14.32 -0.88 -14.77
C LYS A 265 14.78 -2.22 -15.35
N SER A 266 15.84 -2.27 -16.16
CA SER A 266 16.30 -3.48 -16.83
C SER A 266 16.79 -4.55 -15.86
N TYR A 267 17.32 -4.17 -14.70
CA TYR A 267 17.79 -5.09 -13.66
C TYR A 267 16.74 -6.13 -13.20
N PHE A 268 15.44 -5.87 -13.37
CA PHE A 268 14.38 -6.84 -13.06
C PHE A 268 14.05 -7.82 -14.20
N PHE A 269 14.36 -7.44 -15.44
CA PHE A 269 13.92 -8.15 -16.63
C PHE A 269 15.07 -8.87 -17.36
N GLU A 270 16.32 -8.46 -17.13
CA GLU A 270 17.51 -9.11 -17.68
C GLU A 270 17.53 -10.62 -17.34
N TRP A 271 17.23 -10.97 -16.09
CA TRP A 271 17.18 -12.37 -15.65
C TRP A 271 15.98 -13.18 -16.17
N GLN A 272 14.89 -12.53 -16.57
CA GLN A 272 13.74 -13.22 -17.15
C GLN A 272 14.07 -13.74 -18.56
N LYS A 273 15.02 -13.09 -19.26
CA LYS A 273 15.51 -13.53 -20.58
C LYS A 273 16.34 -14.82 -20.46
N ASP A 274 17.13 -14.96 -19.41
CA ASP A 274 17.99 -16.14 -19.19
C ASP A 274 17.18 -17.41 -18.85
N ARG A 275 16.01 -17.27 -18.22
CA ARG A 275 15.14 -18.41 -17.88
C ARG A 275 14.23 -18.87 -19.02
N ARG A 276 14.01 -18.05 -20.05
CA ARG A 276 13.29 -18.47 -21.29
C ARG A 276 14.18 -19.26 -22.26
N LYS A 277 15.50 -19.30 -21.98
CA LYS A 277 16.48 -20.08 -22.74
C LYS A 277 16.83 -21.44 -22.09
N LYS A 278 16.14 -21.81 -21.02
CA LYS A 278 16.21 -23.12 -20.37
C LYS A 278 14.82 -23.75 -20.39
#